data_AF-A0A814GDR3-F1
#
_entry.id   AF-A0A814GDR3-F1
#
_cell.length_a   1.000
_cell.length_b   1.000
_cell.length_c   1.000
_cell.angle_alpha   90.00
_cell.angle_beta   90.00
_cell.angle_gamma   90.00
#
_symmetry.space_group_name_H-M   'P 1'
#
loop_
_entity.id
_entity.type
_entity.pdbx_description
1 polymer ?
#
loop_
_entity_poly.entity_id
_entity_poly.type
_entity_poly.pdbx_seq_one_letter_code
_entity_poly.pdbx_strand_id
1 'polypeptide(L)'
;MENLSYRKYLKLNDDQHGILVTSVDPACILSKILQEDDVITAIDDNAVADDGTIDFRRGERLGFIYLSKLKFVGETATLRIIRQGQEITLTSSLDNTPALVPLHSHDKCPEYLIYAGIVFTVLTRFYLYTWGEYDWDKKAPKHLVSLAYGGMLEELNQQIVIIDRILVDEVNYGINSNVTDTVLKAVNGIEIKNIKHLAKLIDEMSNNEANAFIRFETKCKQVIVIECEEARQSEARILAQNSIVHARSENLR
;
A
#
# COMPACT_ATOMS: atom_id res chain seq x y z
N MET A 1 14.65 0.91 23.10
CA MET A 1 14.78 -0.36 23.82
C MET A 1 14.89 -0.17 25.34
N GLU A 2 13.84 0.35 25.99
CA GLU A 2 13.85 0.66 27.44
C GLU A 2 13.43 -0.53 28.34
N ASN A 3 12.76 -1.53 27.77
CA ASN A 3 12.29 -2.68 28.53
C ASN A 3 13.44 -3.67 28.83
N LEU A 4 13.84 -3.77 30.10
CA LEU A 4 14.96 -4.62 30.54
C LEU A 4 14.78 -6.11 30.21
N SER A 5 13.56 -6.65 30.29
CA SER A 5 13.29 -8.05 29.97
C SER A 5 13.49 -8.33 28.48
N TYR A 6 13.06 -7.40 27.61
CA TYR A 6 13.22 -7.55 26.17
C TYR A 6 14.70 -7.45 25.76
N ARG A 7 15.45 -6.53 26.38
CA ARG A 7 16.91 -6.43 26.18
C ARG A 7 17.61 -7.75 26.50
N LYS A 8 17.28 -8.38 27.64
CA LYS A 8 17.83 -9.69 28.03
C LYS A 8 17.43 -10.80 27.06
N TYR A 9 16.18 -10.80 26.58
CA TYR A 9 15.70 -11.76 25.59
C TYR A 9 16.51 -11.68 24.28
N LEU A 10 16.79 -10.47 23.80
CA LEU A 10 17.61 -10.22 22.62
C LEU A 10 19.12 -10.37 22.87
N LYS A 11 19.53 -10.69 24.11
CA LYS A 11 20.92 -10.85 24.57
C LYS A 11 21.77 -9.59 24.36
N LEU A 12 21.16 -8.43 24.63
CA LEU A 12 21.89 -7.16 24.67
C LEU A 12 22.67 -7.03 25.97
N ASN A 13 23.89 -6.51 25.86
CA ASN A 13 24.68 -6.05 27.00
C ASN A 13 24.14 -4.71 27.54
N ASP A 14 24.58 -4.33 28.74
CA ASP A 14 24.13 -3.11 29.42
C ASP A 14 24.55 -1.83 28.69
N ASP A 15 25.64 -1.88 27.91
CA ASP A 15 26.21 -0.77 27.12
C ASP A 15 25.68 -0.69 25.68
N GLN A 16 24.88 -1.66 25.24
CA GLN A 16 24.36 -1.74 23.88
C GLN A 16 22.99 -1.05 23.77
N HIS A 17 22.91 0.07 23.08
CA HIS A 17 21.68 0.82 22.87
C HIS A 17 21.22 0.78 21.41
N GLY A 18 19.91 0.92 21.19
CA GLY A 18 19.38 0.97 19.83
C GLY A 18 17.87 0.82 19.71
N ILE A 19 17.43 0.72 18.45
CA ILE A 19 16.03 0.53 18.08
C ILE A 19 15.81 -0.86 17.53
N LEU A 20 14.63 -1.41 17.81
CA LEU A 20 14.21 -2.72 17.35
C LEU A 20 13.62 -2.64 15.94
N VAL A 21 14.03 -3.56 15.08
CA VAL A 21 13.34 -3.84 13.82
C VAL A 21 12.12 -4.69 14.13
N THR A 22 10.94 -4.09 14.03
CA THR A 22 9.66 -4.79 14.24
C THR A 22 9.14 -5.45 12.97
N SER A 23 9.52 -4.91 11.81
CA SER A 23 9.09 -5.38 10.49
C SER A 23 9.88 -4.66 9.39
N VAL A 24 9.95 -5.27 8.22
CA VAL A 24 10.54 -4.66 7.01
C VAL A 24 9.61 -4.95 5.84
N ASP A 25 9.27 -3.93 5.05
CA ASP A 25 8.48 -4.13 3.83
C ASP A 25 9.17 -5.15 2.91
N PRO A 26 8.50 -6.24 2.50
CA PRO A 26 9.15 -7.29 1.69
C PRO A 26 9.71 -6.77 0.36
N ALA A 27 9.05 -5.78 -0.26
CA ALA A 27 9.50 -5.13 -1.48
C ALA A 27 10.74 -4.23 -1.29
N CYS A 28 11.06 -3.81 -0.06
CA CYS A 28 12.21 -2.96 0.23
C CYS A 28 13.51 -3.75 0.11
N ILE A 29 14.57 -3.14 -0.43
CA ILE A 29 15.87 -3.80 -0.54
C ILE A 29 16.44 -4.28 0.81
N LEU A 30 16.10 -3.59 1.91
CA LEU A 30 16.56 -3.92 3.25
C LEU A 30 15.97 -5.23 3.78
N SER A 31 14.86 -5.74 3.21
CA SER A 31 14.26 -7.02 3.61
C SER A 31 15.20 -8.22 3.40
N LYS A 32 16.22 -8.05 2.55
CA LYS A 32 17.24 -9.08 2.27
C LYS A 32 18.33 -9.16 3.35
N ILE A 33 18.50 -8.11 4.15
CA ILE A 33 19.63 -8.00 5.10
C ILE A 33 19.16 -7.82 6.55
N LEU A 34 18.04 -7.12 6.77
CA LEU A 34 17.42 -6.94 8.08
C LEU A 34 16.36 -7.99 8.31
N GLN A 35 16.16 -8.33 9.59
CA GLN A 35 15.19 -9.29 10.06
C GLN A 35 14.44 -8.72 11.27
N GLU A 36 13.25 -9.23 11.54
CA GLU A 36 12.57 -8.98 12.81
C GLU A 36 13.49 -9.36 13.98
N ASP A 37 13.38 -8.61 15.08
CA ASP A 37 14.22 -8.73 16.28
C ASP A 37 15.69 -8.32 16.13
N ASP A 38 16.11 -7.82 14.97
CA ASP A 38 17.38 -7.10 14.88
C ASP A 38 17.32 -5.79 15.69
N VAL A 39 18.41 -5.46 16.38
CA VAL A 39 18.55 -4.18 17.08
C VAL A 39 19.55 -3.31 16.33
N ILE A 40 19.09 -2.23 15.71
CA ILE A 40 19.96 -1.26 15.04
C ILE A 40 20.60 -0.36 16.10
N THR A 41 21.92 -0.48 16.24
CA THR A 41 22.72 0.27 17.23
C THR A 41 23.43 1.47 16.62
N ALA A 42 23.67 1.46 15.31
CA ALA A 42 24.20 2.61 14.59
C ALA A 42 23.87 2.60 13.10
N ILE A 43 23.83 3.79 12.52
CA ILE A 43 23.66 4.05 11.10
C ILE A 43 24.82 4.94 10.64
N ASP A 44 25.61 4.42 9.71
CA ASP A 44 26.94 4.92 9.38
C ASP A 44 27.76 5.16 10.67
N ASP A 45 28.28 6.36 10.85
CA ASP A 45 29.08 6.75 12.02
C ASP A 45 28.24 7.21 13.22
N ASN A 46 26.91 7.17 13.13
CA ASN A 46 26.01 7.72 14.15
C ASN A 46 25.43 6.60 15.04
N ALA A 47 25.72 6.66 16.34
CA ALA A 47 25.09 5.78 17.33
C ALA A 47 23.62 6.13 17.54
N VAL A 48 22.76 5.12 17.57
CA VAL A 48 21.32 5.25 17.79
C VAL A 48 20.99 4.87 19.23
N ALA A 49 20.30 5.76 19.94
CA ALA A 49 19.87 5.49 21.31
C ALA A 49 18.55 4.70 21.38
N ASP A 50 18.19 4.29 22.59
CA ASP A 50 17.01 3.46 22.85
C ASP A 50 15.67 4.15 22.49
N ASP A 51 15.64 5.48 22.45
CA ASP A 51 14.49 6.29 22.03
C ASP A 51 14.48 6.61 20.52
N GLY A 52 15.44 6.06 19.77
CA GLY A 52 15.61 6.31 18.34
C GLY A 52 16.24 7.66 18.00
N THR A 53 16.88 8.32 18.96
CA THR A 53 17.59 9.56 18.70
C THR A 53 19.08 9.34 18.41
N ILE A 54 19.68 10.28 17.68
CA ILE A 54 21.10 10.39 17.41
C ILE A 54 21.61 11.74 17.92
N ASP A 55 22.91 11.83 18.20
CA ASP A 55 23.54 13.13 18.47
C ASP A 55 23.57 13.97 17.20
N PHE A 56 23.16 15.24 17.30
CA PHE A 56 23.11 16.15 16.16
C PHE A 56 24.11 17.30 16.30
N ARG A 57 24.01 18.07 17.38
CA ARG A 57 24.93 19.17 17.70
C ARG A 57 25.00 19.37 19.22
N ARG A 58 25.73 20.39 19.69
CA ARG A 58 26.05 20.63 21.11
C ARG A 58 24.83 20.48 22.04
N GLY A 59 24.68 19.29 22.64
CA GLY A 59 23.60 18.95 23.58
C GLY A 59 22.23 18.71 22.94
N GLU A 60 22.13 18.67 21.61
CA GLU A 60 20.88 18.47 20.89
C GLU A 60 20.87 17.13 20.15
N ARG A 61 19.72 16.47 20.19
CA ARG A 61 19.49 15.17 19.58
C ARG A 61 18.34 15.25 18.57
N LEU A 62 18.40 14.45 17.51
CA LEU A 62 17.36 14.33 16.49
C LEU A 62 16.96 12.87 16.32
N GLY A 63 15.74 12.62 15.86
CA GLY A 63 15.34 11.27 15.47
C GLY A 63 16.21 10.74 14.32
N PHE A 64 16.57 9.45 14.37
CA PHE A 64 17.47 8.82 13.38
C PHE A 64 16.98 8.95 11.93
N ILE A 65 15.66 9.13 11.72
CA ILE A 65 15.04 9.42 10.41
C ILE A 65 15.69 10.64 9.72
N TYR A 66 16.30 11.55 10.47
CA TYR A 66 17.08 12.63 9.88
C TYR A 66 18.20 12.12 8.95
N LEU A 67 18.87 11.02 9.31
CA LEU A 67 19.98 10.46 8.51
C LEU A 67 19.52 10.00 7.13
N SER A 68 18.31 9.45 7.00
CA SER A 68 17.80 9.03 5.69
C SER A 68 17.56 10.21 4.75
N LYS A 69 17.29 11.41 5.30
CA LYS A 69 17.13 12.65 4.52
C LYS A 69 18.44 13.25 4.02
N LEU A 70 19.58 12.81 4.54
CA LEU A 70 20.90 13.28 4.11
C LEU A 70 21.48 12.48 2.94
N LYS A 71 20.82 11.38 2.56
CA LYS A 71 21.29 10.47 1.53
C LYS A 71 20.44 10.57 0.28
N PHE A 72 21.05 10.21 -0.85
CA PHE A 72 20.36 10.07 -2.13
C PHE A 72 20.07 8.60 -2.44
N VAL A 73 19.06 8.38 -3.29
CA VAL A 73 18.78 7.05 -3.85
C VAL A 73 20.02 6.53 -4.58
N GLY A 74 20.37 5.27 -4.31
CA GLY A 74 21.56 4.61 -4.84
C GLY A 74 22.81 4.77 -3.98
N GLU A 75 22.83 5.69 -3.02
CA GLU A 75 23.93 5.77 -2.05
C GLU A 75 23.89 4.60 -1.08
N THR A 76 25.04 4.29 -0.51
CA THR A 76 25.18 3.20 0.46
C THR A 76 25.05 3.73 1.89
N ALA A 77 24.42 2.93 2.75
CA ALA A 77 24.43 3.10 4.20
C ALA A 77 24.93 1.83 4.87
N THR A 78 25.67 1.99 5.96
CA THR A 78 26.13 0.91 6.81
C THR A 78 25.30 0.87 8.08
N LEU A 79 24.72 -0.28 8.39
CA LEU A 79 23.96 -0.53 9.61
C LEU A 79 24.80 -1.42 10.53
N ARG A 80 25.04 -0.97 11.76
CA ARG A 80 25.51 -1.86 12.82
C ARG A 80 24.30 -2.34 13.59
N ILE A 81 24.17 -3.65 13.70
CA ILE A 81 23.05 -4.30 14.35
C ILE A 81 23.52 -5.32 15.38
N ILE A 82 22.63 -5.70 16.27
CA ILE A 82 22.76 -6.89 17.10
C ILE A 82 21.68 -7.89 16.70
N ARG A 83 22.11 -9.10 16.35
CA ARG A 83 21.23 -10.23 16.03
C ARG A 83 21.59 -11.39 16.94
N GLN A 84 20.63 -11.85 17.75
CA GLN A 84 20.82 -12.96 18.68
C GLN A 84 22.05 -12.79 19.61
N GLY A 85 22.36 -11.56 20.01
CA GLY A 85 23.52 -11.20 20.86
C GLY A 85 24.85 -11.06 20.12
N GLN A 86 24.88 -11.19 18.79
CA GLN A 86 26.08 -10.97 17.99
C GLN A 86 26.02 -9.63 17.25
N GLU A 87 27.11 -8.89 17.29
CA GLU A 87 27.27 -7.66 16.51
C GLU A 87 27.54 -8.00 15.05
N ILE A 88 26.76 -7.41 14.16
CA ILE A 88 26.86 -7.61 12.71
C ILE A 88 26.88 -6.23 12.05
N THR A 89 27.79 -6.05 11.09
CA THR A 89 27.79 -4.88 10.21
C THR A 89 27.20 -5.27 8.86
N LEU A 90 26.12 -4.59 8.48
CA LEU A 90 25.41 -4.78 7.22
C LEU A 90 25.57 -3.53 6.37
N THR A 91 25.63 -3.71 5.05
CA THR A 91 25.77 -2.61 4.11
C THR A 91 24.77 -2.80 2.98
N SER A 92 23.99 -1.77 2.67
CA SER A 92 23.04 -1.79 1.55
C SER A 92 22.98 -0.44 0.85
N SER A 93 22.72 -0.47 -0.45
CA SER A 93 22.25 0.71 -1.18
C SER A 93 20.86 1.11 -0.70
N LEU A 94 20.59 2.40 -0.71
CA LEU A 94 19.29 2.99 -0.39
C LEU A 94 18.43 3.08 -1.64
N ASP A 95 17.15 2.78 -1.49
CA ASP A 95 16.13 2.98 -2.51
C ASP A 95 15.03 3.94 -2.00
N ASN A 96 14.10 4.28 -2.89
CA ASN A 96 12.89 5.01 -2.52
C ASN A 96 11.69 4.07 -2.65
N THR A 97 11.64 3.05 -1.78
CA THR A 97 10.48 2.14 -1.71
C THR A 97 9.22 2.95 -1.37
N PRO A 98 8.17 2.91 -2.20
CA PRO A 98 6.94 3.65 -1.93
C PRO A 98 6.12 2.99 -0.82
N ALA A 99 5.26 3.76 -0.16
CA ALA A 99 4.24 3.18 0.71
C ALA A 99 3.16 2.44 -0.10
N LEU A 100 2.61 1.34 0.44
CA LEU A 100 1.51 0.59 -0.19
C LEU A 100 0.30 1.49 -0.51
N VAL A 101 -0.02 2.44 0.37
CA VAL A 101 -1.01 3.50 0.13
C VAL A 101 -0.27 4.80 -0.09
N PRO A 102 -0.11 5.26 -1.35
CA PRO A 102 0.70 6.43 -1.66
C PRO A 102 0.24 7.70 -0.94
N LEU A 103 1.22 8.45 -0.42
CA LEU A 103 1.01 9.76 0.23
C LEU A 103 0.75 10.87 -0.78
N HIS A 104 1.37 10.79 -1.96
CA HIS A 104 1.24 11.78 -3.02
C HIS A 104 0.99 11.13 -4.38
N SER A 105 0.32 11.87 -5.28
CA SER A 105 0.11 11.45 -6.67
C SER A 105 1.09 12.10 -7.65
N HIS A 106 1.95 13.03 -7.19
CA HIS A 106 2.91 13.78 -8.03
C HIS A 106 2.27 14.32 -9.33
N ASP A 107 1.20 15.10 -9.20
CA ASP A 107 0.45 15.68 -10.32
C ASP A 107 -0.13 14.68 -11.33
N LYS A 108 -0.18 13.39 -10.99
CA LYS A 108 -0.88 12.39 -11.79
C LYS A 108 -2.36 12.43 -11.48
N CYS A 109 -3.17 12.38 -12.55
CA CYS A 109 -4.60 12.14 -12.44
C CYS A 109 -4.85 10.77 -11.78
N PRO A 110 -5.87 10.64 -10.91
CA PRO A 110 -6.25 9.36 -10.33
C PRO A 110 -6.53 8.30 -11.40
N GLU A 111 -5.98 7.11 -11.20
CA GLU A 111 -6.27 5.97 -12.06
C GLU A 111 -7.68 5.44 -11.75
N TYR A 112 -8.47 5.20 -12.79
CA TYR A 112 -9.80 4.64 -12.63
C TYR A 112 -10.20 3.75 -13.81
N LEU A 113 -11.06 2.79 -13.51
CA LEU A 113 -11.64 1.85 -14.46
C LEU A 113 -13.12 1.67 -14.12
N ILE A 114 -13.98 1.80 -15.13
CA ILE A 114 -15.42 1.58 -15.01
C ILE A 114 -15.77 0.33 -15.80
N TYR A 115 -16.48 -0.61 -15.17
CA TYR A 115 -17.02 -1.80 -15.84
C TYR A 115 -18.43 -2.08 -15.33
N ALA A 116 -19.42 -2.13 -16.23
CA ALA A 116 -20.84 -2.25 -15.89
C ALA A 116 -21.32 -1.25 -14.81
N GLY A 117 -20.77 -0.04 -14.81
CA GLY A 117 -21.05 1.01 -13.82
C GLY A 117 -20.30 0.88 -12.51
N ILE A 118 -19.58 -0.21 -12.25
CA ILE A 118 -18.73 -0.34 -11.07
C ILE A 118 -17.45 0.49 -11.29
N VAL A 119 -17.20 1.46 -10.42
CA VAL A 119 -16.03 2.35 -10.50
C VAL A 119 -14.93 1.81 -9.59
N PHE A 120 -13.84 1.36 -10.21
CA PHE A 120 -12.63 0.94 -9.53
C PHE A 120 -11.60 2.07 -9.55
N THR A 121 -10.90 2.26 -8.43
CA THR A 121 -9.76 3.18 -8.33
C THR A 121 -8.69 2.62 -7.41
N VAL A 122 -7.55 3.30 -7.33
CA VAL A 122 -6.44 2.96 -6.44
C VAL A 122 -6.60 3.71 -5.12
N LEU A 123 -6.49 2.99 -4.01
CA LEU A 123 -6.47 3.58 -2.67
C LEU A 123 -5.21 4.44 -2.51
N THR A 124 -5.42 5.73 -2.27
CA THR A 124 -4.36 6.71 -2.00
C THR A 124 -4.73 7.54 -0.78
N ARG A 125 -3.77 8.28 -0.21
CA ARG A 125 -4.09 9.29 0.83
C ARG A 125 -5.03 10.37 0.32
N PHE A 126 -4.90 10.79 -0.94
CA PHE A 126 -5.83 11.72 -1.57
C PHE A 126 -7.26 11.21 -1.64
N TYR A 127 -7.45 9.91 -1.96
CA TYR A 127 -8.77 9.29 -1.88
C TYR A 127 -9.35 9.39 -0.45
N LEU A 128 -8.54 9.07 0.55
CA LEU A 128 -8.97 9.14 1.96
C LEU A 128 -9.28 10.58 2.41
N TYR A 129 -8.60 11.60 1.87
CA TYR A 129 -8.88 13.00 2.19
C TYR A 129 -10.27 13.47 1.74
N THR A 130 -10.97 12.72 0.89
CA THR A 130 -12.38 13.00 0.54
C THR A 130 -13.32 12.91 1.74
N TRP A 131 -12.94 12.20 2.82
CA TRP A 131 -13.66 12.18 4.09
C TRP A 131 -13.36 13.37 5.02
N GLY A 132 -12.43 14.25 4.64
CA GLY A 132 -12.04 15.44 5.40
C GLY A 132 -10.53 15.59 5.46
N GLU A 133 -9.99 16.71 4.97
CA GLU A 133 -8.55 16.94 4.86
C GLU A 133 -7.77 16.74 6.18
N TYR A 134 -8.35 17.18 7.30
CA TYR A 134 -7.67 17.16 8.61
C TYR A 134 -8.11 16.02 9.55
N ASP A 135 -9.20 15.32 9.24
CA ASP A 135 -9.78 14.29 10.11
C ASP A 135 -10.32 13.06 9.35
N TRP A 136 -9.82 12.84 8.13
CA TRP A 136 -10.13 11.68 7.30
C TRP A 136 -9.95 10.36 8.04
N ASP A 137 -8.92 10.20 8.86
CA ASP A 137 -8.60 8.98 9.59
C ASP A 137 -9.70 8.62 10.61
N LYS A 138 -10.40 9.63 11.12
CA LYS A 138 -11.54 9.47 12.02
C LYS A 138 -12.82 9.09 11.29
N LYS A 139 -13.04 9.61 10.08
CA LYS A 139 -14.30 9.49 9.32
C LYS A 139 -14.29 8.39 8.24
N ALA A 140 -13.15 8.13 7.61
CA ALA A 140 -13.01 7.14 6.56
C ALA A 140 -13.17 5.71 7.11
N PRO A 141 -13.51 4.73 6.24
CA PRO A 141 -13.65 3.33 6.64
C PRO A 141 -12.38 2.80 7.31
N LYS A 142 -12.53 2.26 8.52
CA LYS A 142 -11.39 1.88 9.37
C LYS A 142 -10.47 0.84 8.76
N HIS A 143 -11.01 -0.05 7.93
CA HIS A 143 -10.21 -1.05 7.23
C HIS A 143 -9.28 -0.41 6.18
N LEU A 144 -9.71 0.66 5.49
CA LEU A 144 -8.87 1.43 4.58
C LEU A 144 -7.83 2.27 5.33
N VAL A 145 -8.24 2.88 6.45
CA VAL A 145 -7.33 3.62 7.35
C VAL A 145 -6.23 2.71 7.90
N SER A 146 -6.56 1.47 8.26
CA SER A 146 -5.59 0.47 8.71
C SER A 146 -4.56 0.13 7.63
N LEU A 147 -4.99 -0.04 6.37
CA LEU A 147 -4.07 -0.26 5.24
C LEU A 147 -3.20 0.96 4.99
N ALA A 148 -3.76 2.15 5.16
CA ALA A 148 -3.04 3.40 5.03
C ALA A 148 -1.86 3.48 6.01
N TYR A 149 -2.05 3.16 7.29
CA TYR A 149 -1.01 3.32 8.31
C TYR A 149 -0.09 2.11 8.49
N GLY A 150 -0.57 0.89 8.24
CA GLY A 150 0.17 -0.33 8.55
C GLY A 150 0.21 -1.36 7.42
N GLY A 151 -0.24 -1.01 6.22
CA GLY A 151 -0.12 -1.89 5.07
C GLY A 151 1.33 -2.00 4.59
N MET A 152 1.82 -3.23 4.44
CA MET A 152 3.16 -3.52 3.93
C MET A 152 3.16 -3.70 2.42
N LEU A 153 4.23 -3.24 1.78
CA LEU A 153 4.42 -3.42 0.34
C LEU A 153 5.12 -4.76 0.06
N GLU A 154 4.41 -5.69 -0.56
CA GLU A 154 4.91 -7.02 -0.91
C GLU A 154 5.67 -7.02 -2.24
N GLU A 155 5.13 -6.32 -3.25
CA GLU A 155 5.71 -6.16 -4.59
C GLU A 155 5.77 -4.67 -4.97
N LEU A 156 6.83 -4.21 -5.65
CA LEU A 156 7.06 -2.78 -5.95
C LEU A 156 5.92 -2.08 -6.73
N ASN A 157 5.18 -2.83 -7.54
CA ASN A 157 4.06 -2.33 -8.34
C ASN A 157 2.68 -2.71 -7.76
N GLN A 158 2.64 -3.17 -6.52
CA GLN A 158 1.40 -3.50 -5.83
C GLN A 158 0.58 -2.23 -5.58
N GLN A 159 -0.71 -2.31 -5.83
CA GLN A 159 -1.67 -1.26 -5.52
C GLN A 159 -2.91 -1.89 -4.89
N ILE A 160 -3.47 -1.21 -3.90
CA ILE A 160 -4.78 -1.59 -3.36
C ILE A 160 -5.87 -1.02 -4.25
N VAL A 161 -6.54 -1.89 -4.99
CA VAL A 161 -7.70 -1.51 -5.82
C VAL A 161 -8.96 -1.56 -4.96
N ILE A 162 -9.77 -0.51 -5.03
CA ILE A 162 -11.02 -0.39 -4.28
C ILE A 162 -12.20 -0.17 -5.24
N ILE A 163 -13.40 -0.51 -4.77
CA ILE A 163 -14.65 -0.12 -5.41
C ILE A 163 -15.06 1.23 -4.79
N ASP A 164 -14.91 2.34 -5.52
CA ASP A 164 -15.29 3.67 -5.04
C ASP A 164 -16.81 3.82 -5.00
N ARG A 165 -17.48 3.58 -6.13
CA ARG A 165 -18.94 3.70 -6.26
C ARG A 165 -19.53 2.82 -7.34
N ILE A 166 -20.85 2.79 -7.39
CA ILE A 166 -21.63 2.15 -8.46
C ILE A 166 -22.45 3.24 -9.15
N LEU A 167 -22.24 3.39 -10.46
CA LEU A 167 -23.09 4.18 -11.35
C LEU A 167 -24.31 3.35 -11.69
N VAL A 168 -25.44 3.70 -11.07
CA VAL A 168 -26.66 2.89 -11.10
C VAL A 168 -27.15 2.68 -12.54
N ASP A 169 -27.38 1.42 -12.88
CA ASP A 169 -27.90 0.96 -14.16
C ASP A 169 -28.64 -0.38 -13.99
N GLU A 170 -29.36 -0.82 -15.02
CA GLU A 170 -30.08 -2.11 -14.98
C GLU A 170 -29.11 -3.29 -14.85
N VAL A 171 -27.94 -3.23 -15.51
CA VAL A 171 -26.92 -4.30 -15.48
C VAL A 171 -26.34 -4.54 -14.07
N ASN A 172 -26.39 -3.52 -13.21
CA ASN A 172 -25.86 -3.58 -11.84
C ASN A 172 -26.96 -3.50 -10.78
N TYR A 173 -28.21 -3.71 -11.19
CA TYR A 173 -29.34 -3.71 -10.29
C TYR A 173 -29.20 -4.81 -9.22
N GLY A 174 -29.47 -4.45 -7.97
CA GLY A 174 -29.40 -5.38 -6.85
C GLY A 174 -28.01 -5.59 -6.26
N ILE A 175 -26.95 -4.97 -6.81
CA ILE A 175 -25.66 -4.91 -6.12
C ILE A 175 -25.85 -4.12 -4.82
N ASN A 176 -25.44 -4.74 -3.71
CA ASN A 176 -25.56 -4.15 -2.39
C ASN A 176 -24.64 -2.92 -2.27
N SER A 177 -25.17 -1.79 -1.77
CA SER A 177 -24.39 -0.57 -1.54
C SER A 177 -23.16 -0.77 -0.64
N ASN A 178 -23.17 -1.79 0.22
CA ASN A 178 -22.09 -2.09 1.15
C ASN A 178 -20.81 -2.62 0.49
N VAL A 179 -20.78 -2.77 -0.84
CA VAL A 179 -19.55 -3.11 -1.59
C VAL A 179 -18.70 -1.87 -1.90
N THR A 180 -19.27 -0.68 -1.79
CA THR A 180 -18.53 0.58 -1.95
C THR A 180 -17.54 0.79 -0.81
N ASP A 181 -16.45 1.50 -1.10
CA ASP A 181 -15.30 1.70 -0.22
C ASP A 181 -14.67 0.41 0.30
N THR A 182 -14.75 -0.69 -0.46
CA THR A 182 -14.11 -1.96 -0.10
C THR A 182 -12.97 -2.31 -1.05
N VAL A 183 -11.96 -3.03 -0.53
CA VAL A 183 -10.84 -3.53 -1.33
C VAL A 183 -11.30 -4.68 -2.21
N LEU A 184 -11.08 -4.55 -3.52
CA LEU A 184 -11.21 -5.65 -4.46
C LEU A 184 -10.05 -6.62 -4.23
N LYS A 185 -10.38 -7.87 -3.91
CA LYS A 185 -9.42 -8.93 -3.64
C LYS A 185 -9.10 -9.72 -4.91
N ALA A 186 -10.12 -10.19 -5.61
CA ALA A 186 -9.95 -11.10 -6.73
C ALA A 186 -11.01 -10.94 -7.81
N VAL A 187 -10.67 -11.33 -9.03
CA VAL A 187 -11.58 -11.46 -10.18
C VAL A 187 -11.50 -12.87 -10.73
N ASN A 188 -12.63 -13.57 -10.79
CA ASN A 188 -12.72 -15.00 -11.15
C ASN A 188 -11.72 -15.89 -10.40
N GLY A 189 -11.45 -15.56 -9.12
CA GLY A 189 -10.51 -16.28 -8.27
C GLY A 189 -9.04 -15.87 -8.40
N ILE A 190 -8.71 -14.99 -9.35
CA ILE A 190 -7.35 -14.46 -9.54
C ILE A 190 -7.17 -13.22 -8.68
N GLU A 191 -6.15 -13.21 -7.81
CA GLU A 191 -5.85 -12.09 -6.93
C GLU A 191 -5.39 -10.84 -7.71
N ILE A 192 -5.93 -9.69 -7.34
CA ILE A 192 -5.62 -8.42 -7.98
C ILE A 192 -4.35 -7.83 -7.37
N LYS A 193 -3.41 -7.49 -8.26
CA LYS A 193 -2.10 -6.93 -7.90
C LYS A 193 -2.08 -5.41 -7.96
N ASN A 194 -2.73 -4.86 -8.98
CA ASN A 194 -2.86 -3.42 -9.23
C ASN A 194 -3.97 -3.15 -10.25
N ILE A 195 -4.28 -1.87 -10.50
CA ILE A 195 -5.41 -1.50 -11.38
C ILE A 195 -5.17 -1.86 -12.85
N LYS A 196 -3.90 -1.85 -13.31
CA LYS A 196 -3.51 -2.32 -14.65
C LYS A 196 -3.76 -3.82 -14.82
N HIS A 197 -3.43 -4.61 -13.79
CA HIS A 197 -3.72 -6.04 -13.76
C HIS A 197 -5.24 -6.28 -13.83
N LEU A 198 -6.03 -5.52 -13.07
CA LEU A 198 -7.49 -5.59 -13.15
C LEU A 198 -8.02 -5.29 -14.56
N ALA A 199 -7.58 -4.18 -15.18
CA ALA A 199 -8.02 -3.80 -16.52
C ALA A 199 -7.74 -4.90 -17.54
N LYS A 200 -6.51 -5.45 -17.50
CA LYS A 200 -6.10 -6.57 -18.36
C LYS A 200 -6.97 -7.81 -18.15
N LEU A 201 -7.24 -8.19 -16.90
CA LEU A 201 -8.09 -9.35 -16.61
C LEU A 201 -9.52 -9.15 -17.10
N ILE A 202 -10.08 -7.95 -16.94
CA ILE A 202 -11.41 -7.65 -17.47
C ILE A 202 -11.41 -7.77 -19.00
N ASP A 203 -10.44 -7.17 -19.70
CA ASP A 203 -10.35 -7.25 -21.17
C ASP A 203 -10.21 -8.69 -21.68
N GLU A 204 -9.37 -9.48 -21.04
CA GLU A 204 -9.16 -10.89 -21.41
C GLU A 204 -10.39 -11.74 -21.12
N MET A 205 -11.10 -11.47 -20.01
CA MET A 205 -12.24 -12.27 -19.60
C MET A 205 -13.52 -11.87 -20.33
N SER A 206 -13.80 -10.58 -20.51
CA SER A 206 -15.04 -10.10 -21.13
C SER A 206 -15.12 -10.38 -22.63
N ASN A 207 -13.96 -10.48 -23.30
CA ASN A 207 -13.88 -10.78 -24.72
C ASN A 207 -13.76 -12.28 -25.02
N ASN A 208 -13.61 -13.12 -24.00
CA ASN A 208 -13.56 -14.56 -24.17
C ASN A 208 -14.99 -15.12 -24.17
N GLU A 209 -15.42 -15.68 -25.30
CA GLU A 209 -16.75 -16.27 -25.46
C GLU A 209 -17.05 -17.41 -24.47
N ALA A 210 -16.03 -18.02 -23.87
CA ALA A 210 -16.21 -19.02 -22.81
C ALA A 210 -16.63 -18.41 -21.46
N ASN A 211 -16.47 -17.10 -21.27
CA ASN A 211 -16.79 -16.40 -20.03
C ASN A 211 -18.06 -15.57 -20.20
N ALA A 212 -19.20 -16.16 -19.84
CA ALA A 212 -20.46 -15.41 -19.79
C ALA A 212 -20.48 -14.37 -18.64
N PHE A 213 -19.74 -14.62 -17.56
CA PHE A 213 -19.77 -13.80 -16.35
C PHE A 213 -18.38 -13.45 -15.81
N ILE A 214 -18.28 -12.27 -15.19
CA ILE A 214 -17.14 -11.87 -14.36
C ILE A 214 -17.60 -11.78 -12.90
N ARG A 215 -16.87 -12.48 -12.02
CA ARG A 215 -17.07 -12.50 -10.57
C ARG A 215 -16.00 -11.67 -9.87
N PHE A 216 -16.40 -10.56 -9.26
CA PHE A 216 -15.57 -9.73 -8.39
C PHE A 216 -15.74 -10.14 -6.92
N GLU A 217 -14.65 -10.32 -6.20
CA GLU A 217 -14.64 -10.65 -4.77
C GLU A 217 -13.95 -9.54 -3.98
N THR A 218 -14.60 -9.02 -2.95
CA THR A 218 -14.01 -8.02 -2.05
C THR A 218 -13.29 -8.70 -0.88
N LYS A 219 -12.37 -7.99 -0.20
CA LYS A 219 -11.73 -8.51 1.02
C LYS A 219 -12.74 -8.80 2.14
N CYS A 220 -13.90 -8.15 2.12
CA CYS A 220 -15.00 -8.40 3.05
C CYS A 220 -15.90 -9.59 2.65
N LYS A 221 -15.46 -10.43 1.69
CA LYS A 221 -16.17 -11.61 1.17
C LYS A 221 -17.49 -11.31 0.46
N GLN A 222 -17.72 -10.06 0.05
CA GLN A 222 -18.83 -9.74 -0.82
C GLN A 222 -18.48 -10.12 -2.25
N VAL A 223 -19.50 -10.49 -3.01
CA VAL A 223 -19.37 -10.99 -4.37
C VAL A 223 -20.30 -10.21 -5.27
N ILE A 224 -19.77 -9.77 -6.39
CA ILE A 224 -20.51 -9.15 -7.48
C ILE A 224 -20.30 -10.02 -8.71
N VAL A 225 -21.38 -10.36 -9.41
CA VAL A 225 -21.32 -11.11 -10.67
C VAL A 225 -21.99 -10.27 -11.74
N ILE A 226 -21.30 -10.06 -12.86
CA ILE A 226 -21.77 -9.27 -13.98
C ILE A 226 -21.70 -10.12 -15.25
N GLU A 227 -22.75 -10.08 -16.06
CA GLU A 227 -22.76 -10.70 -17.38
C GLU A 227 -21.95 -9.85 -18.39
N CYS A 228 -21.06 -10.50 -19.14
CA CYS A 228 -20.11 -9.82 -20.03
C CYS A 228 -20.80 -9.11 -21.21
N GLU A 229 -21.88 -9.69 -21.73
CA GLU A 229 -22.61 -9.10 -22.86
C GLU A 229 -23.40 -7.86 -22.41
N GLU A 230 -24.15 -7.96 -21.32
CA GLU A 230 -24.90 -6.82 -20.76
C GLU A 230 -23.96 -5.67 -20.33
N ALA A 231 -22.79 -6.00 -19.77
CA ALA A 231 -21.78 -5.01 -19.42
C ALA A 231 -21.31 -4.20 -20.64
N ARG A 232 -21.07 -4.87 -21.78
CA ARG A 232 -20.65 -4.22 -23.03
C ARG A 232 -21.77 -3.35 -23.62
N GLN A 233 -23.01 -3.83 -23.60
CA GLN A 233 -24.15 -3.11 -24.16
C GLN A 233 -24.53 -1.87 -23.33
N SER A 234 -24.32 -1.91 -22.01
CA SER A 234 -24.67 -0.82 -21.09
C SER A 234 -23.61 0.28 -21.00
N GLU A 235 -22.35 0.01 -21.35
CA GLU A 235 -21.22 0.95 -21.13
C GLU A 235 -21.49 2.36 -21.66
N ALA A 236 -21.82 2.49 -22.95
CA ALA A 236 -22.03 3.80 -23.58
C ALA A 236 -23.17 4.59 -22.91
N ARG A 237 -24.24 3.91 -22.51
CA ARG A 237 -25.38 4.51 -21.80
C ARG A 237 -24.98 5.00 -20.41
N ILE A 238 -24.28 4.16 -19.64
CA ILE A 238 -23.82 4.50 -18.28
C ILE A 238 -22.91 5.73 -18.31
N LEU A 239 -21.94 5.76 -19.23
CA LEU A 239 -21.02 6.88 -19.35
C LEU A 239 -21.74 8.18 -19.73
N ALA A 240 -22.66 8.12 -20.70
CA ALA A 240 -23.44 9.28 -21.14
C ALA A 240 -24.32 9.85 -20.01
N GLN A 241 -25.03 8.99 -19.28
CA GLN A 241 -25.90 9.40 -18.16
C GLN A 241 -25.13 10.12 -17.05
N ASN A 242 -23.86 9.75 -16.84
CA ASN A 242 -23.01 10.31 -15.79
C ASN A 242 -22.05 11.40 -16.30
N SER A 243 -22.17 11.82 -17.57
CA SER A 243 -21.27 12.80 -18.20
C SER A 243 -19.78 12.42 -18.13
N ILE A 244 -19.50 11.13 -18.24
CA ILE A 244 -18.13 10.59 -18.23
C ILE A 244 -17.69 10.37 -19.67
N VAL A 245 -16.55 10.95 -20.06
CA VAL A 245 -16.06 10.88 -21.45
C VAL A 245 -15.49 9.50 -21.79
N HIS A 246 -14.84 8.85 -20.83
CA HIS A 246 -14.18 7.57 -21.04
C HIS A 246 -14.31 6.66 -19.81
N ALA A 247 -14.49 5.36 -20.03
CA ALA A 247 -14.55 4.36 -18.95
C ALA A 247 -13.22 4.19 -18.19
N ARG A 248 -12.11 4.70 -18.73
CA ARG A 248 -10.76 4.48 -18.19
C ARG A 248 -9.95 5.77 -18.15
N SER A 249 -9.10 5.89 -17.13
CA SER A 249 -8.02 6.88 -17.11
C SER A 249 -7.07 6.67 -18.30
N GLU A 250 -6.40 7.73 -18.74
CA GLU A 250 -5.59 7.75 -19.97
C GLU A 250 -4.55 6.62 -20.03
N ASN A 251 -3.92 6.30 -18.90
CA ASN A 251 -2.90 5.28 -18.78
C ASN A 251 -3.41 3.82 -18.76
N LEU A 252 -4.72 3.62 -18.83
CA LEU A 252 -5.41 2.33 -18.86
C LEU A 252 -6.18 2.09 -20.18
N ARG A 253 -6.09 3.02 -21.13
CA ARG A 253 -6.68 2.90 -22.47
C ARG A 253 -5.74 2.20 -23.44
#